data_AF-A0A1Q3B9B3-F1
#
_entry.id   AF-A0A1Q3B9B3-F1
#
_cell.length_a   1.000
_cell.length_b   1.000
_cell.length_c   1.000
_cell.angle_alpha   90.00
_cell.angle_beta   90.00
_cell.angle_gamma   90.00
#
_symmetry.space_group_name_H-M   'P 1'
#
loop_
_entity.id
_entity.type
_entity.pdbx_description
1 polymer ?
#
loop_
_entity_poly.entity_id
_entity_poly.type
_entity_poly.pdbx_seq_one_letter_code
_entity_poly.pdbx_strand_id
1 'polypeptide(L)'
;MGLSLFLIIAWRIWLNRNEILFRGSDFLLPQTLPFGVKYSEEYIAARGMGNTAVGHKQAKWCKPDADMIKINCDGAIFQLEDCSGWASIFRTHEGLVILTGAGRMEPLLEPDVMEATAIFK
;
A
#
# COMPACT_ATOMS: atom_id res chain seq x y z
N MET A 1 -23.06 -9.56 1.53
CA MET A 1 -22.23 -10.58 0.87
C MET A 1 -21.60 -10.09 -0.45
N GLY A 2 -22.35 -9.49 -1.38
CA GLY A 2 -21.81 -9.13 -2.71
C GLY A 2 -20.60 -8.18 -2.71
N LEU A 3 -20.63 -7.10 -1.93
CA LEU A 3 -19.54 -6.11 -1.92
C LEU A 3 -18.23 -6.67 -1.35
N SER A 4 -18.28 -7.41 -0.24
CA SER A 4 -17.10 -8.00 0.40
C SER A 4 -16.41 -9.01 -0.52
N LEU A 5 -17.19 -9.89 -1.16
CA LEU A 5 -16.66 -10.87 -2.12
C LEU A 5 -16.03 -10.17 -3.33
N PHE A 6 -16.69 -9.14 -3.87
CA PHE A 6 -16.14 -8.32 -4.94
C PHE A 6 -14.79 -7.70 -4.56
N LEU A 7 -14.70 -7.08 -3.38
CA LEU A 7 -13.46 -6.47 -2.89
C LEU A 7 -12.33 -7.50 -2.70
N ILE A 8 -12.64 -8.68 -2.16
CA ILE A 8 -11.66 -9.77 -2.00
C ILE A 8 -11.14 -10.25 -3.36
N ILE A 9 -12.03 -10.42 -4.34
CA ILE A 9 -11.66 -10.84 -5.70
C ILE A 9 -10.82 -9.75 -6.38
N ALA A 10 -11.22 -8.49 -6.29
CA ALA A 10 -10.49 -7.36 -6.87
C ALA A 10 -9.07 -7.23 -6.26
N TRP A 11 -8.97 -7.34 -4.93
CA TRP A 11 -7.69 -7.38 -4.23
C TRP A 11 -6.84 -8.57 -4.68
N ARG A 12 -7.44 -9.75 -4.86
CA ARG A 12 -6.72 -10.94 -5.30
C ARG A 12 -6.21 -10.83 -6.75
N ILE A 13 -6.98 -10.22 -7.65
CA ILE A 13 -6.51 -9.93 -9.01
C ILE A 13 -5.31 -8.97 -8.97
N TRP A 14 -5.39 -7.91 -8.16
CA TRP A 14 -4.28 -6.98 -7.96
C TRP A 14 -3.04 -7.68 -7.37
N LEU A 15 -3.23 -8.58 -6.40
CA LEU A 15 -2.15 -9.37 -5.81
C LEU A 15 -1.47 -10.25 -6.87
N ASN A 16 -2.23 -10.97 -7.70
CA ASN A 16 -1.66 -11.79 -8.78
C ASN A 16 -0.78 -10.96 -9.72
N ARG A 17 -1.29 -9.78 -10.10
CA ARG A 17 -0.56 -8.86 -10.97
C ARG A 17 0.75 -8.40 -10.34
N ASN A 18 0.78 -8.16 -9.03
CA ASN A 18 2.01 -7.79 -8.34
C ASN A 18 2.99 -8.96 -8.16
N GLU A 19 2.49 -10.16 -7.84
CA GLU A 19 3.32 -11.36 -7.73
C GLU A 19 4.03 -11.66 -9.05
N ILE A 20 3.33 -11.53 -10.19
CA ILE A 20 3.91 -11.69 -11.52
C ILE A 20 5.01 -10.65 -11.77
N LEU A 21 4.76 -9.38 -11.44
CA LEU A 21 5.68 -8.29 -11.73
C LEU A 21 6.93 -8.28 -10.84
N PHE A 22 6.79 -8.62 -9.57
CA PHE A 22 7.86 -8.46 -8.58
C PHE A 22 8.53 -9.77 -8.17
N ARG A 23 7.85 -10.91 -8.33
CA ARG A 23 8.35 -12.22 -7.90
C ARG A 23 8.41 -13.25 -9.04
N GLY A 24 7.86 -12.93 -10.22
CA GLY A 24 7.80 -13.85 -11.35
C GLY A 24 6.89 -15.06 -11.13
N SER A 25 6.08 -15.05 -10.07
CA SER A 25 5.15 -16.12 -9.72
C SER A 25 3.72 -15.71 -10.03
N ASP A 26 2.94 -16.63 -10.58
CA ASP A 26 1.51 -16.45 -10.79
C ASP A 26 0.69 -17.41 -9.92
N PHE A 27 -0.60 -17.16 -9.86
CA PHE A 27 -1.56 -18.17 -9.43
C PHE A 27 -2.75 -18.22 -10.39
N LEU A 28 -3.35 -19.40 -10.46
CA LEU A 28 -4.43 -19.69 -11.40
C LEU A 28 -5.66 -18.83 -11.10
N LEU A 29 -6.00 -17.94 -12.04
CA LEU A 29 -7.21 -17.12 -12.03
C LEU A 29 -8.50 -17.91 -11.70
N PRO A 30 -8.72 -19.15 -12.21
CA PRO A 30 -9.88 -19.96 -11.85
C PRO A 30 -10.04 -20.24 -10.35
N GLN A 31 -8.96 -20.20 -9.57
CA GLN A 31 -8.99 -20.42 -8.13
C GLN A 31 -9.37 -19.17 -7.32
N THR A 32 -9.47 -18.01 -7.96
CA THR A 32 -9.74 -16.71 -7.31
C THR A 32 -11.14 -16.65 -6.69
N LEU A 33 -12.15 -17.18 -7.40
CA LEU A 33 -13.53 -17.21 -6.94
C LEU A 33 -13.73 -18.18 -5.75
N PRO A 34 -13.33 -19.46 -5.85
CA PRO A 34 -13.38 -20.39 -4.72
C PRO A 34 -12.60 -19.87 -3.49
N PHE A 35 -11.43 -19.27 -3.72
CA PHE A 35 -10.68 -18.62 -2.66
C PHE A 35 -11.45 -17.47 -2.03
N GLY A 36 -12.05 -16.59 -2.84
CA GLY A 36 -12.76 -15.41 -2.34
C GLY A 36 -13.94 -15.77 -1.47
N VAL A 37 -14.69 -16.82 -1.83
CA VAL A 37 -15.81 -17.34 -1.01
C VAL A 37 -15.28 -17.87 0.32
N LYS A 38 -14.31 -18.79 0.29
CA LYS A 38 -13.72 -19.38 1.50
C LYS A 38 -13.13 -18.32 2.43
N TYR A 39 -12.36 -17.39 1.89
CA TYR A 39 -11.75 -16.31 2.64
C TYR A 39 -12.79 -15.39 3.29
N SER A 40 -13.92 -15.15 2.61
CA SER A 40 -15.00 -14.34 3.19
C SER A 40 -15.69 -15.03 4.36
N GLU A 41 -15.86 -16.36 4.31
CA GLU A 41 -16.42 -17.16 5.40
C GLU A 41 -15.48 -17.17 6.60
N GLU A 42 -14.19 -17.42 6.37
CA GLU A 42 -13.15 -17.37 7.40
C GLU A 42 -13.08 -15.99 8.07
N TYR A 43 -13.16 -14.90 7.29
CA TYR A 43 -13.16 -13.54 7.82
C TYR A 43 -14.38 -13.25 8.72
N ILE A 44 -15.57 -13.69 8.31
CA ILE A 44 -16.80 -13.53 9.10
C ILE A 44 -16.70 -14.34 10.40
N ALA A 45 -16.20 -15.57 10.34
CA ALA A 45 -16.01 -16.43 11.50
C ALA A 45 -15.00 -15.80 12.49
N ALA A 46 -13.89 -15.27 12.00
CA ALA A 46 -12.87 -14.61 12.82
C ALA A 46 -13.39 -13.31 13.47
N ARG A 47 -14.26 -12.56 12.79
CA ARG A 47 -14.87 -11.33 13.34
C ARG A 47 -15.79 -11.57 14.55
N GLY A 48 -16.39 -12.76 14.67
CA GLY A 48 -17.23 -13.12 15.82
C GLY A 48 -16.43 -13.36 17.11
N MET A 49 -15.13 -13.61 17.00
CA MET A 49 -14.21 -13.88 18.12
C MET A 49 -13.44 -12.60 18.48
N GLY A 50 -14.16 -11.62 19.03
CA GLY A 50 -13.62 -10.57 19.92
C GLY A 50 -12.36 -9.80 19.47
N ASN A 51 -12.56 -8.54 19.12
CA ASN A 51 -11.88 -7.46 19.84
C ASN A 51 -12.63 -6.16 19.57
N THR A 52 -13.27 -5.62 20.61
CA THR A 52 -13.54 -4.18 20.66
C THR A 52 -12.17 -3.50 20.68
N ALA A 53 -11.66 -3.20 19.48
CA ALA A 53 -10.44 -2.43 19.34
C ALA A 53 -10.65 -1.14 20.15
N VAL A 54 -9.83 -0.98 21.19
CA VAL A 54 -9.71 0.26 21.94
C VAL A 54 -9.56 1.35 20.89
N GLY A 55 -10.50 2.29 20.90
CA GLY A 55 -10.58 3.35 19.91
C GLY A 55 -9.40 4.29 20.03
N HIS A 56 -8.24 3.88 19.52
CA HIS A 56 -7.36 4.85 18.90
C HIS A 56 -8.25 5.59 17.91
N LYS A 57 -8.34 6.92 18.06
CA LYS A 57 -8.86 7.76 17.00
C LYS A 57 -7.97 7.46 15.79
N GLN A 58 -8.35 6.47 14.99
CA GLN A 58 -7.75 6.25 13.69
C GLN A 58 -7.89 7.60 13.03
N ALA A 59 -6.76 8.25 12.75
CA ALA A 59 -6.72 9.41 11.90
C ALA A 59 -7.30 8.92 10.57
N LYS A 60 -8.62 9.09 10.41
CA LYS A 60 -9.29 8.76 9.17
C LYS A 60 -8.63 9.65 8.16
N TRP A 61 -8.14 9.04 7.09
CA TRP A 61 -7.57 9.77 5.98
C TRP A 61 -8.54 10.89 5.60
N CYS A 62 -8.06 12.12 5.68
CA CYS A 62 -8.76 13.30 5.21
C CYS A 62 -7.93 13.96 4.11
N LYS A 63 -8.65 14.64 3.23
CA LYS A 63 -8.06 15.58 2.28
C LYS A 63 -7.40 16.72 3.09
N PRO A 64 -6.19 17.18 2.72
CA PRO A 64 -5.57 18.34 3.38
C PRO A 64 -6.38 19.61 3.13
N ASP A 65 -6.16 20.64 3.95
CA ASP A 65 -6.79 21.96 3.76
C ASP A 65 -6.32 22.63 2.45
N ALA A 66 -7.09 23.62 1.97
CA ALA A 66 -6.89 24.20 0.64
C ALA A 66 -5.55 24.91 0.44
N ASP A 67 -4.94 25.37 1.52
CA ASP A 67 -3.65 26.04 1.61
C ASP A 67 -2.48 25.07 1.88
N MET A 68 -2.75 23.77 1.95
CA MET A 68 -1.75 22.75 2.24
C MET A 68 -1.41 21.89 1.02
N ILE A 69 -0.14 21.52 0.93
CA ILE A 69 0.37 20.51 0.00
C ILE A 69 0.53 19.21 0.76
N LYS A 70 0.00 18.12 0.19
CA LYS A 70 0.23 16.77 0.68
C LYS A 70 1.46 16.17 0.02
N ILE A 71 2.39 15.71 0.83
CA ILE A 71 3.55 14.95 0.38
C ILE A 71 3.32 13.49 0.75
N ASN A 72 3.34 12.62 -0.26
CA ASN A 72 3.39 11.18 -0.07
C ASN A 72 4.81 10.74 -0.40
N CYS A 73 5.50 10.14 0.58
CA CYS A 73 6.85 9.59 0.45
C CYS A 73 6.81 8.05 0.50
N ASP A 74 7.79 7.43 -0.13
CA ASP A 74 8.06 5.99 -0.03
C ASP A 74 9.57 5.74 -0.08
N GLY A 75 10.02 4.73 0.66
CA GLY A 75 11.40 4.29 0.75
C GLY A 75 11.55 2.85 0.26
N ALA A 76 12.54 2.59 -0.58
CA ALA A 76 12.84 1.27 -1.11
C ALA A 76 14.25 0.83 -0.70
N ILE A 77 14.40 -0.43 -0.31
CA ILE A 77 15.69 -1.03 0.06
C ILE A 77 16.02 -2.13 -0.94
N PHE A 78 17.25 -2.08 -1.48
CA PHE A 78 17.77 -3.06 -2.43
C PHE A 78 19.00 -3.73 -1.80
N GLN A 79 18.76 -4.78 -1.01
CA GLN A 79 19.79 -5.42 -0.19
C GLN A 79 20.90 -6.09 -1.01
N LEU A 80 20.59 -6.63 -2.19
CA LEU A 80 21.58 -7.31 -3.04
C LEU A 80 22.52 -6.29 -3.71
N GLU A 81 22.01 -5.09 -3.98
CA GLU A 81 22.69 -4.00 -4.68
C GLU A 81 23.29 -2.95 -3.73
N ASP A 82 23.26 -3.21 -2.42
CA ASP A 82 23.76 -2.35 -1.32
C ASP A 82 23.34 -0.88 -1.44
N CYS A 83 22.07 -0.64 -1.78
CA CYS A 83 21.57 0.71 -2.04
C CYS A 83 20.10 0.88 -1.62
N SER A 84 19.67 2.14 -1.61
CA SER A 84 18.30 2.50 -1.30
C SER A 84 17.70 3.43 -2.36
N GLY A 85 16.38 3.46 -2.45
CA GLY A 85 15.63 4.36 -3.32
C GLY A 85 14.64 5.19 -2.53
N TRP A 86 14.40 6.42 -2.99
CA TRP A 86 13.36 7.29 -2.44
C TRP A 86 12.41 7.69 -3.56
N ALA A 87 11.15 7.93 -3.20
CA ALA A 87 10.18 8.54 -4.09
C ALA A 87 9.23 9.47 -3.32
N SER A 88 8.86 10.58 -3.93
CA SER A 88 7.91 11.52 -3.38
C SER A 88 6.95 12.07 -4.44
N ILE A 89 5.72 12.34 -4.00
CA ILE A 89 4.70 13.00 -4.82
C ILE A 89 3.99 14.07 -4.00
N PHE A 90 3.97 15.28 -4.54
CA PHE A 90 3.38 16.46 -3.95
C PHE A 90 2.06 16.73 -4.64
N ARG A 91 1.00 16.87 -3.86
CA ARG A 91 -0.36 17.06 -4.36
C ARG A 91 -1.07 18.21 -3.68
N THR A 92 -1.84 18.97 -4.44
CA THR A 92 -2.79 19.94 -3.87
C THR A 92 -3.92 19.22 -3.15
N HIS A 93 -4.77 19.98 -2.46
CA HIS A 93 -5.97 19.45 -1.84
C HIS A 93 -6.95 18.81 -2.85
N GLU A 94 -7.00 19.24 -4.10
CA GLU A 94 -7.77 18.59 -5.18
C GLU A 94 -7.13 17.31 -5.70
N GLY A 95 -5.93 16.96 -5.22
CA GLY A 95 -5.17 15.81 -5.70
C GLY A 95 -4.36 16.08 -6.97
N LEU A 96 -4.27 17.35 -7.41
CA LEU A 96 -3.43 17.72 -8.55
C LEU A 96 -1.96 17.52 -8.17
N VAL A 97 -1.23 16.76 -8.99
CA VAL A 97 0.20 16.54 -8.82
C VAL A 97 0.96 17.77 -9.29
N ILE A 98 1.73 18.38 -8.39
CA ILE A 98 2.51 19.60 -8.66
C ILE A 98 4.01 19.33 -8.71
N LEU A 99 4.48 18.28 -8.05
CA LEU A 99 5.87 17.85 -8.06
C LEU A 99 5.96 16.34 -7.83
N THR A 100 6.94 15.70 -8.47
CA THR A 100 7.31 14.32 -8.22
C THR A 100 8.82 14.22 -8.21
N GLY A 101 9.37 13.41 -7.30
CA GLY A 101 10.79 13.09 -7.27
C GLY A 101 10.99 11.59 -7.05
N ALA A 102 12.05 11.04 -7.64
CA ALA A 102 12.52 9.71 -7.29
C ALA A 102 14.01 9.62 -7.58
N GLY A 103 14.73 8.80 -6.82
CA GLY A 103 16.15 8.59 -7.03
C GLY A 103 16.70 7.42 -6.26
N ARG A 104 17.90 7.00 -6.66
CA ARG A 104 18.73 6.02 -5.96
C ARG A 104 19.73 6.77 -5.06
N MET A 105 20.05 6.20 -3.92
CA MET A 105 21.11 6.65 -3.02
C MET A 105 21.97 5.46 -2.58
N GLU A 106 23.24 5.76 -2.37
CA GLU A 106 24.23 4.87 -1.76
C GLU A 106 24.82 5.63 -0.55
N PRO A 107 25.06 4.96 0.59
CA PRO A 107 24.92 3.52 0.84
C PRO A 107 23.47 3.11 1.14
N LEU A 108 23.25 1.82 1.44
CA LEU A 108 22.01 1.29 2.00
C LEU A 108 21.65 2.02 3.31
N LEU A 109 20.49 2.69 3.33
CA LEU A 109 19.94 3.39 4.50
C LEU A 109 18.74 2.62 5.07
N GLU A 110 18.39 2.88 6.33
CA GLU A 110 17.20 2.30 6.95
C GLU A 110 15.90 2.84 6.29
N PRO A 111 14.82 2.03 6.23
CA PRO A 111 13.56 2.44 5.61
C PRO A 111 13.01 3.78 6.10
N ASP A 112 13.00 4.00 7.43
CA ASP A 112 12.49 5.23 8.04
C ASP A 112 13.29 6.47 7.61
N VAL A 113 14.62 6.32 7.47
CA VAL A 113 15.52 7.37 6.98
C VAL A 113 15.26 7.65 5.51
N MET A 114 14.94 6.62 4.71
CA MET A 114 14.62 6.75 3.30
C MET A 114 13.29 7.46 3.06
N GLU A 115 12.26 7.12 3.84
CA GLU A 115 10.97 7.82 3.82
C GLU A 115 11.15 9.31 4.15
N ALA A 116 11.91 9.62 5.20
CA ALA A 116 12.22 11.00 5.57
C ALA A 116 13.02 11.73 4.49
N THR A 117 13.99 11.06 3.86
CA THR A 117 14.83 11.66 2.82
C THR A 117 14.02 12.03 1.58
N ALA A 118 12.99 11.25 1.24
CA ALA A 118 12.12 11.53 0.11
C ALA A 118 11.41 12.90 0.21
N ILE A 119 11.23 13.43 1.43
CA ILE A 119 10.62 14.75 1.67
C ILE A 119 11.53 15.89 1.23
N PHE A 120 12.86 15.70 1.30
CA PHE A 120 13.85 16.76 1.13
C PHE A 120 14.59 16.72 -0.22
N LYS A 121 14.20 15.84 -1.14
CA LYS A 121 14.82 15.65 -2.45
C LYS A 121 13.86 16.01 -3.58
#